data_AF-A0A3B9M2E4-F1
#
_entry.id   AF-A0A3B9M2E4-F1
#
_cell.length_a   1.000
_cell.length_b   1.000
_cell.length_c   1.000
_cell.angle_alpha   90.00
_cell.angle_beta   90.00
_cell.angle_gamma   90.00
#
_symmetry.space_group_name_H-M   'P 1'
#
loop_
_entity.id
_entity.type
_entity.pdbx_description
1 polymer ?
#
loop_
_entity_poly.entity_id
_entity_poly.type
_entity_poly.pdbx_seq_one_letter_code
_entity_poly.pdbx_strand_id
1 'polypeptide(L)'
;PEMRVFFWIIVALVGARNAANALNRLIDARIDAANPRTADRHLPQGLVSGKEVLLISIAGFALFLLASWQLNPLCFKLAPVALFIMVIYSYTKRFTWACHLVLGFACGIAPTASWLAVTGSFALPPMLLSAAVMCWVAGFDIIYGTLDTEFDRKTGIYAIPARFGVPAALNIAKALHLAVILFLIMVPFFSAPPHAVPGLFYYLGIAAV
;
A
#
# COMPACT_ATOMS: atom_id res chain seq x y z
N PRO A 1 17.40 14.24 -8.65
CA PRO A 1 16.20 14.98 -9.12
C PRO A 1 16.30 16.43 -8.67
N GLU A 2 15.69 17.37 -9.38
CA GLU A 2 15.59 18.76 -8.90
C GLU A 2 14.90 18.81 -7.53
N MET A 3 15.33 19.73 -6.65
CA MET A 3 14.73 19.91 -5.32
C MET A 3 13.22 20.12 -5.38
N ARG A 4 12.72 20.74 -6.45
CA ARG A 4 11.29 20.93 -6.72
C ARG A 4 10.54 19.59 -6.85
N VAL A 5 11.09 18.66 -7.64
CA VAL A 5 10.47 17.34 -7.85
C VAL A 5 10.49 16.54 -6.55
N PHE A 6 11.61 16.58 -5.82
CA PHE A 6 11.71 15.92 -4.52
C PHE A 6 10.67 16.46 -3.52
N PHE A 7 10.52 17.78 -3.41
CA PHE A 7 9.51 18.42 -2.56
C PHE A 7 8.10 17.92 -2.89
N TRP A 8 7.70 17.94 -4.16
CA TRP A 8 6.36 17.50 -4.56
C TRP A 8 6.12 15.99 -4.39
N ILE A 9 7.16 15.15 -4.53
CA ILE A 9 7.06 13.72 -4.17
C ILE A 9 6.73 13.57 -2.68
N ILE A 10 7.38 14.33 -1.79
CA ILE A 10 7.09 14.30 -0.36
C ILE A 10 5.68 14.79 -0.06
N VAL A 11 5.23 15.89 -0.67
CA VAL A 11 3.86 16.38 -0.51
C VAL A 11 2.84 15.34 -0.97
N ALA A 12 3.07 14.71 -2.13
CA ALA A 12 2.21 13.64 -2.64
C ALA A 12 2.17 12.44 -1.68
N LEU A 13 3.32 11.99 -1.17
CA LEU A 13 3.43 10.88 -0.21
C LEU A 13 2.66 11.18 1.08
N VAL A 14 2.89 12.37 1.67
CA VAL A 14 2.25 12.79 2.93
C VAL A 14 0.74 12.92 2.74
N GLY A 15 0.30 13.56 1.65
CA GLY A 15 -1.12 13.73 1.33
C GLY A 15 -1.83 12.38 1.15
N ALA A 16 -1.30 11.55 0.24
CA ALA A 16 -1.87 10.25 -0.10
C ALA A 16 -1.92 9.31 1.12
N ARG A 17 -0.81 9.15 1.84
CA ARG A 17 -0.71 8.20 2.96
C ARG A 17 -1.63 8.58 4.10
N ASN A 18 -1.64 9.86 4.49
CA ASN A 18 -2.51 10.30 5.59
C ASN A 18 -3.98 10.25 5.18
N ALA A 19 -4.32 10.61 3.94
CA ALA A 19 -5.69 10.57 3.47
C ALA A 19 -6.26 9.15 3.42
N ALA A 20 -5.49 8.20 2.87
CA ALA A 20 -5.86 6.79 2.80
C ALA A 20 -6.03 6.19 4.21
N ASN A 21 -5.08 6.44 5.12
CA ASN A 21 -5.15 5.93 6.50
C ASN A 21 -6.33 6.52 7.29
N ALA A 22 -6.59 7.83 7.14
CA ALA A 22 -7.74 8.49 7.76
C ALA A 22 -9.05 7.91 7.23
N LEU A 23 -9.17 7.78 5.91
CA LEU A 23 -10.36 7.21 5.28
C LEU A 23 -10.58 5.76 5.69
N ASN A 24 -9.54 4.95 5.74
CA ASN A 24 -9.60 3.57 6.19
C ASN A 24 -10.17 3.46 7.61
N ARG A 25 -9.67 4.30 8.54
CA ARG A 25 -10.20 4.36 9.91
C ARG A 25 -11.68 4.76 9.94
N LEU A 26 -12.07 5.72 9.11
CA LEU A 26 -13.46 6.15 9.02
C LEU A 26 -14.37 5.05 8.49
N ILE A 27 -13.97 4.39 7.40
CA ILE A 27 -14.72 3.30 6.76
C ILE A 27 -14.88 2.11 7.71
N ASP A 28 -13.82 1.76 8.44
CA ASP A 28 -13.79 0.62 9.33
C ASP A 28 -14.24 0.93 10.76
N ALA A 29 -14.66 2.16 11.07
CA ALA A 29 -14.96 2.60 12.44
C ALA A 29 -15.90 1.65 13.21
N ARG A 30 -16.95 1.13 12.55
CA ARG A 30 -17.89 0.18 13.15
C ARG A 30 -17.27 -1.21 13.38
N ILE A 31 -16.44 -1.66 12.44
CA ILE A 31 -15.71 -2.93 12.56
C ILE A 31 -14.69 -2.82 13.69
N ASP A 32 -13.97 -1.71 13.73
CA ASP A 32 -12.95 -1.45 14.74
C ASP A 32 -13.56 -1.36 16.15
N ALA A 33 -14.73 -0.74 16.30
CA ALA A 33 -15.43 -0.69 17.58
C ALA A 33 -15.87 -2.06 18.11
N ALA A 34 -16.12 -3.02 17.21
CA ALA A 34 -16.52 -4.38 17.58
C ALA A 34 -15.34 -5.31 17.86
N ASN A 35 -14.14 -5.00 17.36
CA ASN A 35 -12.95 -5.83 17.54
C ASN A 35 -12.23 -5.45 18.84
N PRO A 36 -12.05 -6.39 19.80
CA PRO A 36 -11.35 -6.13 21.06
C PRO A 36 -9.95 -5.51 20.89
N ARG A 37 -9.25 -5.84 19.80
CA ARG A 37 -7.91 -5.34 19.50
C ARG A 37 -7.89 -3.90 19.01
N THR A 38 -8.98 -3.41 18.42
CA THR A 38 -9.03 -2.08 17.79
C THR A 38 -10.10 -1.16 18.36
N ALA A 39 -10.85 -1.63 19.36
CA ALA A 39 -11.82 -0.84 20.12
C ALA A 39 -11.20 0.38 20.81
N ASP A 40 -9.91 0.31 21.19
CA ASP A 40 -9.17 1.41 21.83
C ASP A 40 -8.62 2.46 20.86
N ARG A 41 -8.99 2.41 19.58
CA ARG A 41 -8.60 3.45 18.62
C ARG A 41 -9.38 4.74 18.89
N HIS A 42 -8.75 5.87 18.58
CA HIS A 42 -9.31 7.22 18.79
C HIS A 42 -10.74 7.41 18.25
N LEU A 43 -11.05 6.89 17.06
CA LEU A 43 -12.35 7.09 16.43
C LEU A 43 -13.45 6.22 17.07
N PRO A 44 -13.26 4.90 17.29
CA PRO A 44 -14.16 4.10 18.13
C PRO A 44 -14.39 4.66 19.53
N GLN A 45 -13.36 5.22 20.17
CA GLN A 45 -13.47 5.85 21.50
C GLN A 45 -14.15 7.23 21.47
N GLY A 46 -14.43 7.80 20.29
CA GLY A 46 -15.01 9.14 20.17
C GLY A 46 -14.05 10.28 20.53
N LEU A 47 -12.75 10.01 20.68
CA LEU A 47 -11.71 11.03 20.92
C LEU A 47 -11.52 11.96 19.72
N VAL A 48 -11.89 11.50 18.53
CA VAL A 48 -11.97 12.28 17.29
C VAL A 48 -13.31 12.01 16.62
N SER A 49 -13.89 13.02 16.01
CA SER A 49 -15.15 12.89 15.27
C SER A 49 -14.91 12.32 13.86
N GLY A 50 -15.90 11.59 13.34
CA GLY A 50 -15.85 11.10 11.95
C GLY A 50 -15.75 12.23 10.92
N LYS A 51 -16.29 13.42 11.22
CA LYS A 51 -16.19 14.60 10.35
C LYS A 51 -14.76 15.13 10.27
N GLU A 52 -14.03 15.21 11.38
CA GLU A 52 -12.63 15.63 11.38
C GLU A 52 -11.77 14.67 10.57
N VAL A 53 -11.96 13.36 10.75
CA VAL A 53 -11.24 12.33 9.99
C VAL A 53 -11.53 12.43 8.50
N LEU A 54 -12.79 12.68 8.12
CA LEU A 54 -13.18 12.89 6.73
C LEU A 54 -12.52 14.14 6.14
N LEU A 55 -12.52 15.27 6.86
CA LEU A 55 -11.89 16.51 6.41
C LEU A 55 -10.37 16.34 6.20
N ILE A 56 -9.69 15.64 7.10
CA ILE A 56 -8.27 15.29 6.94
C ILE A 56 -8.05 14.47 5.67
N SER A 57 -8.94 13.51 5.40
CA SER A 57 -8.85 12.68 4.20
C SER A 57 -9.04 13.49 2.91
N ILE A 58 -10.09 14.33 2.86
CA ILE A 58 -10.36 15.21 1.72
C ILE A 58 -9.17 16.15 1.48
N ALA A 59 -8.65 16.79 2.54
CA ALA A 59 -7.52 17.70 2.45
C ALA A 59 -6.26 16.98 1.95
N GLY A 60 -5.96 15.78 2.46
CA GLY A 60 -4.80 15.00 2.03
C GLY A 60 -4.91 14.52 0.58
N PHE A 61 -6.09 14.10 0.12
CA PHE A 61 -6.30 13.76 -1.30
C PHE A 61 -6.22 14.99 -2.21
N ALA A 62 -6.72 16.15 -1.78
CA ALA A 62 -6.54 17.41 -2.51
C ALA A 62 -5.06 17.78 -2.64
N LEU A 63 -4.27 17.64 -1.56
CA LEU A 63 -2.81 17.83 -1.59
C LEU A 63 -2.12 16.83 -2.53
N PHE A 64 -2.54 15.56 -2.53
CA PHE A 64 -2.03 14.56 -3.46
C PHE A 64 -2.30 14.92 -4.92
N LEU A 65 -3.52 15.36 -5.25
CA LEU A 65 -3.88 15.78 -6.61
C LEU A 65 -3.09 17.02 -7.05
N LEU A 66 -2.95 18.00 -6.16
CA LEU A 66 -2.16 19.20 -6.40
C LEU A 66 -0.68 18.85 -6.65
N ALA A 67 -0.09 18.01 -5.80
CA ALA A 67 1.28 17.56 -5.98
C ALA A 67 1.47 16.78 -7.28
N SER A 68 0.52 15.89 -7.62
CA SER A 68 0.56 15.12 -8.87
C SER A 68 0.52 16.02 -10.10
N TRP A 69 -0.24 17.13 -10.05
CA TRP A 69 -0.27 18.15 -11.11
C TRP A 69 1.07 18.88 -11.24
N GLN A 70 1.73 19.17 -10.13
CA GLN A 70 3.01 19.90 -10.10
C GLN A 70 4.22 19.06 -10.49
N LEU A 71 4.10 17.73 -10.42
CA LEU A 71 5.14 16.80 -10.82
C LEU A 71 5.28 16.74 -12.34
N ASN A 72 4.29 16.18 -13.04
CA ASN A 72 4.23 16.14 -14.50
C ASN A 72 2.84 15.69 -15.00
N PRO A 73 2.53 15.86 -16.30
CA PRO A 73 1.22 15.50 -16.86
C PRO A 73 0.86 14.00 -16.72
N LEU A 74 1.84 13.10 -16.73
CA LEU A 74 1.59 11.66 -16.60
C LEU A 74 1.15 11.32 -15.17
N CYS A 75 1.83 11.87 -14.15
CA CYS A 75 1.43 11.73 -12.75
C CYS A 75 0.00 12.24 -12.53
N PHE A 76 -0.35 13.42 -13.06
CA PHE A 76 -1.70 13.95 -12.93
C PHE A 76 -2.77 13.08 -13.60
N LYS A 77 -2.50 12.55 -14.81
CA LYS A 77 -3.41 11.64 -15.51
C LYS A 77 -3.66 10.34 -14.74
N LEU A 78 -2.65 9.83 -14.03
CA LEU A 78 -2.74 8.58 -13.26
C LEU A 78 -3.27 8.80 -11.83
N ALA A 79 -3.26 10.04 -11.32
CA ALA A 79 -3.67 10.35 -9.96
C ALA A 79 -5.11 9.91 -9.63
N PRO A 80 -6.12 10.05 -10.52
CA PRO A 80 -7.47 9.52 -10.27
C PRO A 80 -7.49 8.00 -10.08
N VAL A 81 -6.67 7.26 -10.84
CA VAL A 81 -6.56 5.80 -10.72
C VAL A 81 -5.91 5.42 -9.38
N ALA A 82 -4.83 6.11 -9.00
CA ALA A 82 -4.18 5.91 -7.71
C ALA A 82 -5.13 6.23 -6.53
N LEU A 83 -5.90 7.33 -6.64
CA LEU A 83 -6.93 7.70 -5.66
C LEU A 83 -8.01 6.62 -5.56
N PHE A 84 -8.53 6.13 -6.68
CA PHE A 84 -9.49 5.03 -6.68
C PHE A 84 -8.96 3.80 -5.94
N ILE A 85 -7.71 3.40 -6.21
CA ILE A 85 -7.05 2.28 -5.52
C ILE A 85 -6.94 2.54 -4.01
N MET A 86 -6.53 3.74 -3.62
CA MET A 86 -6.42 4.17 -2.22
C MET A 86 -7.75 4.24 -1.49
N VAL A 87 -8.87 4.44 -2.20
CA VAL A 87 -10.20 4.42 -1.60
C VAL A 87 -10.75 2.99 -1.53
N ILE A 88 -10.64 2.24 -2.63
CA ILE A 88 -11.31 0.94 -2.76
C ILE A 88 -10.72 -0.12 -1.83
N TYR A 89 -9.41 -0.08 -1.53
CA TYR A 89 -8.78 -1.12 -0.72
C TYR A 89 -9.45 -1.27 0.66
N SER A 90 -9.87 -0.16 1.28
CA SER A 90 -10.57 -0.19 2.59
C SER A 90 -11.89 -0.95 2.54
N TYR A 91 -12.56 -0.98 1.39
CA TYR A 91 -13.84 -1.68 1.22
C TYR A 91 -13.68 -3.17 0.93
N THR A 92 -12.53 -3.61 0.38
CA THR A 92 -12.36 -4.97 -0.14
C THR A 92 -12.66 -6.09 0.86
N LYS A 93 -12.35 -5.88 2.14
CA LYS A 93 -12.63 -6.84 3.22
C LYS A 93 -14.11 -7.14 3.43
N ARG A 94 -15.03 -6.38 2.82
CA ARG A 94 -16.48 -6.58 2.89
C ARG A 94 -17.01 -7.55 1.84
N PHE A 95 -16.22 -7.90 0.83
CA PHE A 95 -16.69 -8.74 -0.28
C PHE A 95 -15.65 -9.69 -0.87
N THR A 96 -14.36 -9.56 -0.54
CA THR A 96 -13.31 -10.46 -1.05
C THR A 96 -12.25 -10.79 -0.01
N TRP A 97 -11.86 -12.06 0.04
CA TRP A 97 -10.77 -12.54 0.89
C TRP A 97 -9.41 -12.04 0.38
N ALA A 98 -9.33 -11.57 -0.87
CA ALA A 98 -8.12 -11.03 -1.47
C ALA A 98 -7.77 -9.60 -1.01
N CYS A 99 -8.40 -9.09 0.06
CA CYS A 99 -8.20 -7.73 0.58
C CYS A 99 -6.72 -7.42 0.87
N HIS A 100 -5.95 -8.39 1.38
CA HIS A 100 -4.52 -8.25 1.63
C HIS A 100 -3.72 -8.00 0.34
N LEU A 101 -4.11 -8.64 -0.78
CA LEU A 101 -3.46 -8.44 -2.07
C LEU A 101 -3.77 -7.05 -2.64
N VAL A 102 -5.01 -6.56 -2.45
CA VAL A 102 -5.40 -5.22 -2.89
C VAL A 102 -4.69 -4.14 -2.05
N LEU A 103 -4.57 -4.34 -0.73
CA LEU A 103 -3.75 -3.48 0.12
C LEU A 103 -2.27 -3.50 -0.32
N GLY A 104 -1.74 -4.71 -0.58
CA GLY A 104 -0.40 -4.88 -1.12
C GLY A 104 -0.19 -4.09 -2.40
N PHE A 105 -1.15 -4.15 -3.33
CA PHE A 105 -1.10 -3.36 -4.56
C PHE A 105 -1.15 -1.85 -4.29
N ALA A 106 -2.06 -1.39 -3.41
CA ALA A 106 -2.19 0.02 -3.06
C ALA A 106 -0.91 0.62 -2.45
N CYS A 107 -0.20 -0.14 -1.62
CA CYS A 107 1.11 0.27 -1.08
C CYS A 107 2.24 0.07 -2.11
N GLY A 108 2.15 -1.00 -2.91
CA GLY A 108 3.16 -1.45 -3.84
C GLY A 108 3.38 -0.51 -5.03
N ILE A 109 2.42 0.32 -5.41
CA ILE A 109 2.60 1.28 -6.53
C ILE A 109 3.66 2.37 -6.27
N ALA A 110 4.11 2.55 -5.02
CA ALA A 110 4.96 3.68 -4.62
C ALA A 110 6.32 3.77 -5.38
N PRO A 111 7.07 2.69 -5.63
CA PRO A 111 8.31 2.77 -6.42
C PRO A 111 8.06 3.20 -7.87
N THR A 112 7.04 2.64 -8.53
CA THR A 112 6.64 3.07 -9.89
C THR A 112 6.17 4.53 -9.89
N ALA A 113 5.35 4.94 -8.93
CA ALA A 113 4.89 6.32 -8.83
C ALA A 113 6.06 7.30 -8.64
N SER A 114 7.06 6.93 -7.81
CA SER A 114 8.26 7.74 -7.58
C SER A 114 9.14 7.84 -8.85
N TRP A 115 9.24 6.75 -9.61
CA TRP A 115 9.91 6.77 -10.90
C TRP A 115 9.20 7.71 -11.88
N LEU A 116 7.88 7.54 -12.06
CA LEU A 116 7.07 8.39 -12.94
C LEU A 116 7.17 9.87 -12.57
N ALA A 117 7.25 10.20 -11.29
CA ALA A 117 7.42 11.55 -10.80
C ALA A 117 8.73 12.21 -11.28
N VAL A 118 9.81 11.42 -11.38
CA VAL A 118 11.14 11.90 -11.79
C VAL A 118 11.33 11.86 -13.30
N THR A 119 10.87 10.80 -13.96
CA THR A 119 11.21 10.51 -15.37
C THR A 119 10.09 10.84 -16.34
N GLY A 120 8.83 10.89 -15.88
CA GLY A 120 7.66 11.05 -16.74
C GLY A 120 7.42 9.87 -17.69
N SER A 121 8.05 8.70 -17.47
CA SER A 121 7.94 7.54 -18.35
C SER A 121 7.93 6.22 -17.58
N PHE A 122 7.24 5.21 -18.13
CA PHE A 122 7.26 3.87 -17.56
C PHE A 122 8.59 3.17 -17.82
N ALA A 123 9.02 2.36 -16.87
CA ALA A 123 10.15 1.45 -17.02
C ALA A 123 9.88 0.16 -16.25
N LEU A 124 10.45 -0.94 -16.71
CA LEU A 124 10.25 -2.25 -16.08
C LEU A 124 10.91 -2.38 -14.69
N PRO A 125 12.14 -1.89 -14.43
CA PRO A 125 12.76 -2.00 -13.11
C PRO A 125 11.92 -1.47 -11.93
N PRO A 126 11.35 -0.24 -11.96
CA PRO A 126 10.52 0.24 -10.85
C PRO A 126 9.19 -0.53 -10.73
N MET A 127 8.68 -1.12 -11.82
CA MET A 127 7.50 -1.99 -11.79
C MET A 127 7.80 -3.33 -11.11
N LEU A 128 8.96 -3.92 -11.36
CA LEU A 128 9.44 -5.11 -10.64
C LEU A 128 9.64 -4.81 -9.16
N LEU A 129 10.22 -3.66 -8.82
CA LEU A 129 10.35 -3.22 -7.44
C LEU A 129 8.99 -2.99 -6.77
N SER A 130 8.01 -2.48 -7.52
CA SER A 130 6.63 -2.33 -7.05
C SER A 130 5.95 -3.66 -6.81
N ALA A 131 6.19 -4.66 -7.66
CA ALA A 131 5.71 -6.03 -7.47
C ALA A 131 6.33 -6.68 -6.22
N ALA A 132 7.64 -6.47 -5.99
CA ALA A 132 8.31 -6.89 -4.77
C ALA A 132 7.67 -6.28 -3.52
N VAL A 133 7.45 -4.96 -3.51
CA VAL A 133 6.79 -4.27 -2.38
C VAL A 133 5.35 -4.75 -2.19
N MET A 134 4.60 -4.97 -3.26
CA MET A 134 3.24 -5.50 -3.20
C MET A 134 3.20 -6.88 -2.51
N CYS A 135 4.07 -7.81 -2.93
CA CYS A 135 4.14 -9.14 -2.33
C CYS A 135 4.59 -9.08 -0.87
N TRP A 136 5.56 -8.23 -0.56
CA TRP A 136 6.01 -8.02 0.82
C TRP A 136 4.86 -7.52 1.71
N VAL A 137 4.15 -6.48 1.25
CA VAL A 137 3.05 -5.86 1.99
C VAL A 137 1.90 -6.83 2.20
N ALA A 138 1.46 -7.49 1.13
CA ALA A 138 0.41 -8.49 1.23
C ALA A 138 0.80 -9.65 2.15
N GLY A 139 2.04 -10.14 2.07
CA GLY A 139 2.52 -11.24 2.90
C GLY A 139 2.51 -10.89 4.39
N PHE A 140 3.05 -9.73 4.78
CA PHE A 140 3.03 -9.35 6.20
C PHE A 140 1.62 -9.00 6.70
N ASP A 141 0.76 -8.43 5.84
CA ASP A 141 -0.61 -8.10 6.20
C ASP A 141 -1.46 -9.37 6.43
N ILE A 142 -1.20 -10.44 5.67
CA ILE A 142 -1.79 -11.76 5.94
C ILE A 142 -1.35 -12.29 7.30
N ILE A 143 -0.05 -12.18 7.64
CA ILE A 143 0.47 -12.58 8.95
C ILE A 143 -0.23 -11.78 10.05
N TYR A 144 -0.35 -10.46 9.88
CA TYR A 144 -1.04 -9.60 10.84
C TYR A 144 -2.52 -9.95 11.00
N GLY A 145 -3.20 -10.26 9.88
CA GLY A 145 -4.60 -10.69 9.89
C GLY A 145 -4.85 -12.01 10.62
N THR A 146 -3.82 -12.82 10.88
CA THR A 146 -3.99 -14.05 11.69
C THR A 146 -4.48 -13.74 13.10
N LEU A 147 -4.13 -12.56 13.63
CA LEU A 147 -4.55 -12.08 14.96
C LEU A 147 -6.06 -11.86 15.07
N ASP A 148 -6.73 -11.59 13.95
CA ASP A 148 -8.17 -11.28 13.91
C ASP A 148 -9.01 -12.46 13.37
N THR A 149 -8.41 -13.63 13.12
CA THR A 149 -9.07 -14.77 12.44
C THR A 149 -10.42 -15.15 13.03
N GLU A 150 -10.50 -15.27 14.35
CA GLU A 150 -11.75 -15.65 15.02
C GLU A 150 -12.82 -14.56 14.94
N PHE A 151 -12.40 -13.30 15.11
CA PHE A 151 -13.28 -12.15 15.00
C PHE A 151 -13.83 -12.02 13.59
N ASP A 152 -12.97 -12.10 12.58
CA ASP A 152 -13.33 -11.98 11.17
C ASP A 152 -14.32 -13.08 10.75
N ARG A 153 -14.11 -14.32 11.22
CA ARG A 153 -15.04 -15.43 10.97
C ARG A 153 -16.41 -15.20 11.60
N LYS A 154 -16.45 -14.72 12.84
CA LYS A 154 -17.71 -14.47 13.58
C LYS A 154 -18.50 -13.30 12.98
N THR A 155 -17.82 -12.31 12.42
CA THR A 155 -18.42 -11.08 11.90
C THR A 155 -18.59 -11.07 10.37
N GLY A 156 -18.18 -12.14 9.68
CA GLY A 156 -18.31 -12.27 8.23
C GLY A 156 -17.35 -11.39 7.43
N ILE A 157 -16.22 -10.98 8.02
CA ILE A 157 -15.18 -10.22 7.33
C ILE A 157 -14.38 -11.17 6.43
N TYR A 158 -14.15 -10.73 5.19
CA TYR A 158 -13.41 -11.50 4.23
C TYR A 158 -11.91 -11.22 4.36
N ALA A 159 -11.17 -12.23 4.81
CA ALA A 159 -9.72 -12.23 4.94
C ALA A 159 -9.16 -13.61 4.59
N ILE A 160 -7.91 -13.67 4.12
CA ILE A 160 -7.21 -14.94 3.83
C ILE A 160 -7.18 -15.87 5.05
N PRO A 161 -6.74 -15.43 6.25
CA PRO A 161 -6.72 -16.31 7.43
C PRO A 161 -8.13 -16.73 7.88
N ALA A 162 -9.12 -15.84 7.79
CA ALA A 162 -10.51 -16.19 8.08
C ALA A 162 -11.04 -17.28 7.12
N ARG A 163 -10.74 -17.17 5.82
CA ARG A 163 -11.24 -18.08 4.77
C ARG A 163 -10.51 -19.43 4.73
N PHE A 164 -9.18 -19.42 4.81
CA PHE A 164 -8.33 -20.60 4.57
C PHE A 164 -7.70 -21.17 5.84
N GLY A 165 -7.83 -20.47 6.98
CA GLY A 165 -7.19 -20.83 8.23
C GLY A 165 -5.74 -20.34 8.33
N VAL A 166 -5.26 -20.23 9.57
CA VAL A 166 -3.94 -19.69 9.90
C VAL A 166 -2.80 -20.46 9.20
N PRO A 167 -2.75 -21.81 9.18
CA PRO A 167 -1.64 -22.52 8.54
C PRO A 167 -1.55 -22.23 7.03
N ALA A 168 -2.68 -22.21 6.33
CA ALA A 168 -2.70 -21.92 4.90
C ALA A 168 -2.36 -20.46 4.61
N ALA A 169 -2.85 -19.53 5.45
CA ALA A 169 -2.51 -18.12 5.37
C ALA A 169 -1.00 -17.87 5.52
N LEU A 170 -0.33 -18.52 6.47
CA LEU A 170 1.11 -18.42 6.65
C LEU A 170 1.89 -19.01 5.47
N ASN A 171 1.40 -20.09 4.86
CA ASN A 171 1.99 -20.64 3.63
C ASN A 171 1.84 -19.67 2.45
N ILE A 172 0.69 -19.01 2.31
CA ILE A 172 0.48 -17.96 1.30
C ILE A 172 1.41 -16.78 1.54
N ALA A 173 1.53 -16.31 2.79
CA ALA A 173 2.45 -15.24 3.16
C ALA A 173 3.91 -15.60 2.83
N LYS A 174 4.35 -16.82 3.15
CA LYS A 174 5.67 -17.34 2.78
C LYS A 174 5.87 -17.35 1.26
N ALA A 175 4.89 -17.81 0.48
CA ALA A 175 4.97 -17.81 -0.98
C ALA A 175 5.11 -16.39 -1.54
N LEU A 176 4.36 -15.42 -0.99
CA LEU A 176 4.50 -14.02 -1.36
C LEU A 176 5.88 -13.46 -1.00
N HIS A 177 6.43 -13.77 0.18
CA HIS A 177 7.78 -13.36 0.55
C HIS A 177 8.87 -13.98 -0.31
N LEU A 178 8.72 -15.23 -0.75
CA LEU A 178 9.61 -15.83 -1.75
C LEU A 178 9.52 -15.11 -3.11
N ALA A 179 8.32 -14.66 -3.51
CA ALA A 179 8.15 -13.87 -4.72
C ALA A 179 8.84 -12.50 -4.62
N VAL A 180 8.98 -11.92 -3.43
CA VAL A 180 9.79 -10.68 -3.21
C VAL A 180 11.22 -10.92 -3.67
N ILE A 181 11.85 -12.01 -3.22
CA ILE A 181 13.23 -12.36 -3.56
C ILE A 181 13.35 -12.53 -5.08
N LEU A 182 12.40 -13.23 -5.71
CA LEU A 182 12.37 -13.40 -7.16
C LEU A 182 12.34 -12.04 -7.89
N PHE A 183 11.43 -11.13 -7.51
CA PHE A 183 11.35 -9.82 -8.17
C PHE A 183 12.60 -8.97 -7.95
N LEU A 184 13.21 -9.02 -6.77
CA LEU A 184 14.47 -8.33 -6.50
C LEU A 184 15.62 -8.90 -7.34
N ILE A 185 15.72 -10.22 -7.47
CA ILE A 185 16.70 -10.86 -8.36
C ILE A 185 16.47 -10.43 -9.81
N MET A 186 15.22 -10.24 -10.25
CA MET A 186 14.92 -9.81 -11.62
C MET A 186 15.34 -8.37 -11.92
N VAL A 187 15.27 -7.44 -10.97
CA VAL A 187 15.53 -5.99 -11.20
C VAL A 187 16.86 -5.73 -11.94
N PRO A 188 18.03 -6.25 -11.51
CA PRO A 188 19.29 -6.03 -12.21
C PRO A 188 19.29 -6.44 -13.69
N PHE A 189 18.63 -7.55 -14.05
CA PHE A 189 18.59 -8.05 -15.43
C PHE A 189 17.88 -7.09 -16.39
N PHE A 190 17.00 -6.24 -15.87
CA PHE A 190 16.24 -5.26 -16.65
C PHE A 190 16.70 -3.81 -16.40
N SER A 191 17.76 -3.62 -15.61
CA SER A 191 18.31 -2.30 -15.26
C SER A 191 19.51 -1.90 -16.13
N ALA A 192 19.66 -2.48 -17.32
CA ALA A 192 20.74 -2.15 -18.25
C ALA A 192 20.69 -0.68 -18.73
N PRO A 193 21.81 -0.11 -19.22
CA PRO A 193 21.87 1.28 -19.67
C PRO A 193 20.71 1.62 -20.62
N PRO A 194 19.99 2.74 -20.39
CA PRO A 194 20.39 3.93 -19.63
C PRO A 194 20.04 3.92 -18.13
N HIS A 195 19.58 2.81 -17.56
CA HIS A 195 19.23 2.73 -16.13
C HIS A 195 20.45 2.40 -15.25
N ALA A 196 20.41 2.85 -13.99
CA ALA A 196 21.48 2.60 -13.04
C ALA A 196 21.52 1.11 -12.67
N VAL A 197 22.70 0.50 -12.76
CA VAL A 197 22.92 -0.88 -12.32
C VAL A 197 22.94 -0.90 -10.78
N PRO A 198 22.19 -1.81 -10.12
CA PRO A 198 22.23 -1.92 -8.67
C PRO A 198 23.64 -2.19 -8.14
N GLY A 199 24.06 -1.46 -7.10
CA GLY A 199 25.39 -1.60 -6.50
C GLY A 199 25.50 -2.73 -5.48
N LEU A 200 26.68 -2.92 -4.89
CA LEU A 200 26.98 -4.00 -3.93
C LEU A 200 25.95 -4.10 -2.78
N PHE A 201 25.52 -2.96 -2.21
CA PHE A 201 24.54 -2.94 -1.12
C PHE A 201 23.19 -3.57 -1.50
N TYR A 202 22.80 -3.50 -2.78
CA TYR A 202 21.58 -4.12 -3.26
C TYR A 202 21.68 -5.65 -3.20
N TYR A 203 22.79 -6.22 -3.68
CA TYR A 203 23.04 -7.66 -3.66
C TYR A 203 23.21 -8.20 -2.25
N LEU A 204 23.91 -7.46 -1.38
CA LEU A 204 24.01 -7.81 0.06
C LEU A 204 22.63 -7.80 0.72
N GLY A 205 21.77 -6.84 0.36
CA GLY A 205 20.39 -6.80 0.82
C GLY A 205 19.59 -8.03 0.40
N ILE A 206 19.70 -8.47 -0.87
CA ILE A 206 19.03 -9.70 -1.34
C ILE A 206 19.56 -10.92 -0.58
N ALA A 207 20.87 -11.04 -0.38
CA ALA A 207 21.47 -12.19 0.29
C ALA A 207 21.10 -12.30 1.78
N ALA A 208 20.69 -11.21 2.40
CA ALA A 208 20.28 -11.15 3.81
C ALA A 208 18.80 -11.48 4.06
N VAL A 209 17.97 -11.54 3.00
CA VAL A 209 16.52 -11.82 3.04
C VAL A 209 16.26 -13.29 2.76
#